data_AF-A0AAV3EG93-F1
#
_entry.id   AF-A0AAV3EG93-F1
#
_cell.length_a   1.000
_cell.length_b   1.000
_cell.length_c   1.000
_cell.angle_alpha   90.00
_cell.angle_beta   90.00
_cell.angle_gamma   90.00
#
_symmetry.space_group_name_H-M   'P 1'
#
loop_
_entity.id
_entity.type
_entity.pdbx_description
1 polymer ?
#
loop_
_entity_poly.entity_id
_entity_poly.type
_entity_poly.pdbx_seq_one_letter_code
_entity_poly.pdbx_strand_id
1 'polypeptide(L)'
;MTISWLQAAILGIFASLSSMPGMGGSSIGNYTLGRPLVGGLVCGLILGDVSLGIICGVAMQLVYIALVTPGGTVSADVRAVSYIGIPLAMVAIKSQGISDAQQAADFAKSMGVLVGTLGTVLFYGTATMNLVWQHMGWKAVEQGEYKKLYAVDWYLPWVSHFLFSFLPTLILCRYGADAVTALKDALPMDGLPMKTLFTVGSLLPCVGIAILLKQIVEKVTDFVPFFVGFTLAASLGLNLVSSAVVSLIFALLFYEVQMAKNVKASAVAVGDFDDDDEEDI
;
A
#
# COMPACT_ATOMS: atom_id res chain seq x y z
N MET A 1 -21.45 13.78 -17.31
CA MET A 1 -21.83 12.50 -16.65
C MET A 1 -22.03 12.79 -15.17
N THR A 2 -23.05 12.24 -14.53
CA THR A 2 -23.28 12.40 -13.08
C THR A 2 -23.36 11.02 -12.44
N ILE A 3 -22.70 10.83 -11.30
CA ILE A 3 -22.70 9.55 -10.60
C ILE A 3 -23.99 9.46 -9.78
N SER A 4 -24.80 8.43 -10.03
CA SER A 4 -26.02 8.18 -9.25
C SER A 4 -25.68 7.73 -7.83
N TRP A 5 -26.64 7.86 -6.90
CA TRP A 5 -26.49 7.38 -5.52
C TRP A 5 -26.18 5.87 -5.45
N LEU A 6 -26.76 5.08 -6.35
CA LEU A 6 -26.49 3.64 -6.44
C LEU A 6 -25.05 3.37 -6.89
N GLN A 7 -24.59 4.05 -7.95
CA GLN A 7 -23.20 3.91 -8.42
C GLN A 7 -22.21 4.36 -7.34
N ALA A 8 -22.47 5.49 -6.67
CA ALA A 8 -21.63 5.97 -5.59
C ALA A 8 -21.61 5.00 -4.38
N ALA A 9 -22.73 4.36 -4.06
CA ALA A 9 -22.78 3.35 -3.00
C ALA A 9 -21.99 2.09 -3.38
N ILE A 10 -22.08 1.62 -4.62
CA ILE A 10 -21.29 0.48 -5.11
C ILE A 10 -19.79 0.82 -5.04
N LEU A 11 -19.38 2.01 -5.49
CA LEU A 11 -18.00 2.49 -5.37
C LEU A 11 -17.54 2.53 -3.91
N GLY A 12 -18.39 3.00 -3.00
CA GLY A 12 -18.11 3.01 -1.56
C GLY A 12 -17.93 1.60 -0.96
N ILE A 13 -18.71 0.61 -1.42
CA ILE A 13 -18.55 -0.78 -0.99
C ILE A 13 -17.19 -1.32 -1.43
N PHE A 14 -16.82 -1.10 -2.70
CA PHE A 14 -15.52 -1.51 -3.21
C PHE A 14 -14.35 -0.76 -2.53
N ALA A 15 -14.54 0.50 -2.14
CA ALA A 15 -13.57 1.23 -1.31
C ALA A 15 -13.38 0.56 0.06
N SER A 16 -14.45 0.14 0.72
CA SER A 16 -14.35 -0.59 2.01
C SER A 16 -13.72 -1.98 1.85
N LEU A 17 -14.03 -2.70 0.76
CA LEU A 17 -13.44 -4.01 0.47
C LEU A 17 -11.94 -3.92 0.18
N SER A 18 -11.50 -2.84 -0.48
CA SER A 18 -10.10 -2.62 -0.87
C SER A 18 -9.21 -2.01 0.20
N SER A 19 -9.79 -1.58 1.33
CA SER A 19 -9.06 -0.97 2.44
C SER A 19 -8.00 -1.91 3.08
N MET A 20 -7.15 -1.40 3.97
CA MET A 20 -6.20 -2.21 4.76
C MET A 20 -6.37 -1.97 6.27
N PRO A 21 -6.40 -3.02 7.13
CA PRO A 21 -6.77 -4.39 6.80
C PRO A 21 -8.27 -4.39 6.47
N GLY A 22 -8.58 -4.36 5.18
CA GLY A 22 -9.93 -4.22 4.68
C GLY A 22 -10.65 -5.56 4.63
N MET A 23 -11.92 -5.44 4.34
CA MET A 23 -12.90 -6.51 4.44
C MET A 23 -12.67 -7.62 3.40
N GLY A 24 -11.97 -7.30 2.29
CA GLY A 24 -11.50 -8.29 1.31
C GLY A 24 -10.17 -8.96 1.68
N GLY A 25 -9.64 -8.68 2.88
CA GLY A 25 -8.31 -9.12 3.30
C GLY A 25 -7.18 -8.44 2.52
N SER A 26 -5.94 -8.78 2.87
CA SER A 26 -4.76 -8.18 2.24
C SER A 26 -4.65 -8.53 0.75
N SER A 27 -4.88 -9.79 0.39
CA SER A 27 -4.64 -10.29 -0.97
C SER A 27 -5.69 -9.79 -1.97
N ILE A 28 -6.98 -10.00 -1.66
CA ILE A 28 -8.08 -9.64 -2.57
C ILE A 28 -8.45 -8.17 -2.41
N GLY A 29 -8.55 -7.67 -1.17
CA GLY A 29 -8.84 -6.27 -0.90
C GLY A 29 -7.71 -5.34 -1.35
N ASN A 30 -6.67 -5.22 -0.53
CA ASN A 30 -5.65 -4.20 -0.75
C ASN A 30 -4.77 -4.43 -1.98
N TYR A 31 -4.29 -5.65 -2.21
CA TYR A 31 -3.36 -5.94 -3.32
C TYR A 31 -4.04 -6.17 -4.66
N THR A 32 -5.36 -6.43 -4.70
CA THR A 32 -6.10 -6.60 -5.96
C THR A 32 -7.07 -5.44 -6.18
N LEU A 33 -8.15 -5.34 -5.40
CA LEU A 33 -9.18 -4.31 -5.58
C LEU A 33 -8.65 -2.89 -5.35
N GLY A 34 -7.71 -2.71 -4.41
CA GLY A 34 -7.12 -1.41 -4.10
C GLY A 34 -6.15 -0.89 -5.16
N ARG A 35 -5.79 -1.69 -6.17
CA ARG A 35 -4.85 -1.28 -7.21
C ARG A 35 -5.56 -0.51 -8.33
N PRO A 36 -5.06 0.67 -8.73
CA PRO A 36 -5.76 1.53 -9.71
C PRO A 36 -6.12 0.87 -11.03
N LEU A 37 -5.36 -0.12 -11.51
CA LEU A 37 -5.72 -0.85 -12.73
C LEU A 37 -7.03 -1.64 -12.57
N VAL A 38 -7.15 -2.39 -11.47
CA VAL A 38 -8.36 -3.16 -11.14
C VAL A 38 -9.50 -2.22 -10.73
N GLY A 39 -9.19 -1.19 -9.94
CA GLY A 39 -10.11 -0.12 -9.58
C GLY A 39 -10.69 0.56 -10.83
N GLY A 40 -9.87 0.81 -11.84
CA GLY A 40 -10.28 1.42 -13.11
C GLY A 40 -11.20 0.54 -13.93
N LEU A 41 -10.94 -0.77 -13.97
CA LEU A 41 -11.88 -1.73 -14.56
C LEU A 41 -13.23 -1.72 -13.83
N VAL A 42 -13.22 -1.79 -12.49
CA VAL A 42 -14.45 -1.78 -11.68
C VAL A 42 -15.23 -0.47 -11.85
N CYS A 43 -14.55 0.68 -11.80
CA CYS A 43 -15.17 1.98 -12.02
C CYS A 43 -15.72 2.10 -13.45
N GLY A 44 -14.99 1.58 -14.44
CA GLY A 44 -15.41 1.50 -15.83
C GLY A 44 -16.72 0.72 -16.01
N LEU A 45 -16.84 -0.44 -15.35
CA LEU A 45 -18.06 -1.24 -15.35
C LEU A 45 -19.23 -0.51 -14.67
N ILE A 46 -18.99 0.13 -13.52
CA ILE A 46 -20.03 0.84 -12.76
C ILE A 46 -20.52 2.09 -13.50
N LEU A 47 -19.62 2.83 -14.15
CA LEU A 47 -19.93 4.07 -14.86
C LEU A 47 -20.28 3.88 -16.34
N GLY A 48 -20.22 2.64 -16.85
CA GLY A 48 -20.59 2.27 -18.22
C GLY A 48 -19.57 2.65 -19.29
N ASP A 49 -18.29 2.84 -18.92
CA ASP A 49 -17.20 3.13 -19.85
C ASP A 49 -15.90 2.45 -19.42
N VAL A 50 -15.76 1.20 -19.83
CA VAL A 50 -14.62 0.35 -19.48
C VAL A 50 -13.33 0.86 -20.08
N SER A 51 -13.35 1.35 -21.33
CA SER A 51 -12.16 1.84 -22.01
C SER A 51 -11.58 3.05 -21.29
N LEU A 52 -12.43 4.03 -20.95
CA LEU A 52 -11.99 5.19 -20.19
C LEU A 52 -11.55 4.81 -18.77
N GLY A 53 -12.26 3.87 -18.12
CA GLY A 53 -11.88 3.37 -16.81
C GLY A 53 -10.49 2.73 -16.79
N ILE A 54 -10.16 1.92 -17.80
CA ILE A 54 -8.84 1.30 -17.95
C ILE A 54 -7.77 2.37 -18.24
N ILE A 55 -8.03 3.34 -19.11
CA ILE A 55 -7.09 4.44 -19.40
C ILE A 55 -6.73 5.20 -18.10
N CYS A 56 -7.74 5.60 -17.33
CA CYS A 56 -7.54 6.26 -16.04
C CYS A 56 -6.80 5.35 -15.04
N GLY A 57 -7.17 4.07 -15.00
CA GLY A 57 -6.57 3.07 -14.10
C GLY A 57 -5.09 2.83 -14.39
N VAL A 58 -4.69 2.67 -15.65
CA VAL A 58 -3.28 2.54 -16.07
C VAL A 58 -2.50 3.79 -15.71
N ALA A 59 -3.04 4.98 -16.02
CA ALA A 59 -2.38 6.25 -15.75
C ALA A 59 -2.08 6.43 -14.25
N MET A 60 -3.07 6.14 -13.38
CA MET A 60 -2.87 6.20 -11.93
C MET A 60 -2.00 5.06 -11.41
N GLN A 61 -2.08 3.86 -11.98
CA GLN A 61 -1.25 2.73 -11.57
C GLN A 61 0.24 3.03 -11.77
N LEU A 62 0.61 3.71 -12.85
CA LEU A 62 1.99 4.11 -13.12
C LEU A 62 2.52 5.10 -12.08
N VAL A 63 1.69 6.02 -11.59
CA VAL A 63 2.05 6.98 -10.52
C VAL A 63 2.34 6.26 -9.20
N TYR A 64 1.58 5.20 -8.90
CA TYR A 64 1.65 4.48 -7.63
C TYR A 64 2.26 3.08 -7.74
N ILE A 65 2.98 2.76 -8.83
CA ILE A 65 3.49 1.40 -9.09
C ILE A 65 4.52 0.97 -8.05
N ALA A 66 5.34 1.92 -7.61
CA ALA A 66 6.37 1.72 -6.59
C ALA A 66 5.87 2.08 -5.18
N LEU A 67 4.57 2.34 -5.02
CA LEU A 67 4.02 2.66 -3.71
C LEU A 67 4.04 1.40 -2.84
N VAL A 68 4.88 1.47 -1.82
CA VAL A 68 4.95 0.51 -0.72
C VAL A 68 4.60 1.22 0.58
N THR A 69 4.24 0.43 1.59
CA THR A 69 3.83 0.93 2.91
C THR A 69 4.76 0.37 3.99
N PRO A 70 6.04 0.79 4.05
CA PRO A 70 6.96 0.32 5.09
C PRO A 70 6.45 0.79 6.45
N GLY A 71 6.40 -0.12 7.44
CA GLY A 71 6.01 0.26 8.81
C GLY A 71 4.60 0.83 8.96
N GLY A 72 3.70 0.58 8.00
CA GLY A 72 2.35 1.11 8.04
C GLY A 72 2.21 2.57 7.61
N THR A 73 3.24 3.21 7.02
CA THR A 73 3.08 4.53 6.40
C THR A 73 2.44 4.49 5.05
N VAL A 74 1.34 5.22 4.92
CA VAL A 74 0.68 5.42 3.63
C VAL A 74 0.91 6.86 3.20
N SER A 75 1.87 7.09 2.29
CA SER A 75 2.10 8.43 1.71
C SER A 75 1.01 8.86 0.74
N ALA A 76 0.31 7.89 0.13
CA ALA A 76 -0.90 8.08 -0.64
C ALA A 76 -1.76 6.83 -0.55
N ASP A 77 -3.07 6.99 -0.34
CA ASP A 77 -3.98 5.84 -0.25
C ASP A 77 -4.52 5.45 -1.63
N VAL A 78 -4.07 4.28 -2.13
CA VAL A 78 -4.47 3.75 -3.43
C VAL A 78 -5.95 3.35 -3.51
N ARG A 79 -6.62 3.10 -2.37
CA ARG A 79 -8.07 2.91 -2.32
C ARG A 79 -8.79 4.18 -2.73
N ALA A 80 -8.42 5.32 -2.15
CA ALA A 80 -9.01 6.61 -2.50
C ALA A 80 -8.72 6.98 -3.96
N VAL A 81 -7.50 6.71 -4.44
CA VAL A 81 -7.14 6.87 -5.86
C VAL A 81 -8.07 6.03 -6.75
N SER A 82 -8.26 4.76 -6.41
CA SER A 82 -9.04 3.81 -7.20
C SER A 82 -10.54 4.10 -7.22
N TYR A 83 -11.14 4.45 -6.08
CA TYR A 83 -12.60 4.50 -5.93
C TYR A 83 -13.17 5.90 -5.72
N ILE A 84 -12.32 6.93 -5.58
CA ILE A 84 -12.72 8.34 -5.60
C ILE A 84 -12.07 9.02 -6.81
N GLY A 85 -10.75 8.88 -6.97
CA GLY A 85 -9.98 9.51 -8.04
C GLY A 85 -10.45 9.10 -9.43
N ILE A 86 -10.47 7.80 -9.72
CA ILE A 86 -10.83 7.30 -11.07
C ILE A 86 -12.26 7.71 -11.46
N PRO A 87 -13.31 7.49 -10.64
CA PRO A 87 -14.66 7.91 -10.98
C PRO A 87 -14.77 9.41 -11.27
N LEU A 88 -14.11 10.25 -10.47
CA LEU A 88 -14.11 11.70 -10.67
C LEU A 88 -13.36 12.12 -11.93
N ALA A 89 -12.21 11.50 -12.21
CA ALA A 89 -11.48 11.72 -13.45
C ALA A 89 -12.35 11.34 -14.67
N MET A 90 -13.00 10.16 -14.64
CA MET A 90 -13.88 9.72 -15.72
C MET A 90 -15.04 10.69 -15.96
N VAL A 91 -15.67 11.19 -14.89
CA VAL A 91 -16.74 12.20 -14.97
C VAL A 91 -16.24 13.48 -15.62
N ALA A 92 -15.10 13.99 -15.16
CA ALA A 92 -14.53 15.25 -15.62
C ALA A 92 -14.08 15.17 -17.09
N ILE A 93 -13.40 14.10 -17.48
CA ILE A 93 -12.94 13.84 -18.86
C ILE A 93 -14.14 13.80 -19.80
N LYS A 94 -15.21 13.07 -19.43
CA LYS A 94 -16.46 13.05 -20.21
C LYS A 94 -17.15 14.40 -20.27
N SER A 95 -17.20 15.16 -19.17
CA SER A 95 -17.85 16.48 -19.18
C SER A 95 -17.11 17.51 -20.02
N GLN A 96 -15.78 17.38 -20.12
CA GLN A 96 -14.95 18.27 -20.93
C GLN A 96 -14.85 17.82 -22.40
N GLY A 97 -15.42 16.67 -22.76
CA GLY A 97 -15.39 16.14 -24.12
C GLY A 97 -13.99 15.72 -24.58
N ILE A 98 -13.09 15.39 -23.65
CA ILE A 98 -11.72 14.98 -23.95
C ILE A 98 -11.77 13.59 -24.61
N SER A 99 -11.39 13.53 -25.88
CA SER A 99 -11.30 12.29 -26.66
C SER A 99 -9.86 11.79 -26.80
N ASP A 100 -8.87 12.63 -26.53
CA ASP A 100 -7.46 12.26 -26.56
C ASP A 100 -7.07 11.45 -25.32
N ALA A 101 -6.52 10.24 -25.54
CA ALA A 101 -6.18 9.32 -24.47
C ALA A 101 -5.04 9.83 -23.58
N GLN A 102 -4.11 10.61 -24.14
CA GLN A 102 -2.99 11.17 -23.39
C GLN A 102 -3.47 12.28 -22.45
N GLN A 103 -4.32 13.18 -22.93
CA GLN A 103 -4.96 14.21 -22.11
C GLN A 103 -5.83 13.60 -21.01
N ALA A 104 -6.60 12.55 -21.33
CA ALA A 104 -7.38 11.81 -20.35
C ALA A 104 -6.49 11.19 -19.25
N ALA A 105 -5.36 10.59 -19.63
CA ALA A 105 -4.39 10.03 -18.70
C ALA A 105 -3.74 11.11 -17.82
N ASP A 106 -3.41 12.26 -18.38
CA ASP A 106 -2.83 13.38 -17.63
C ASP A 106 -3.82 13.94 -16.61
N PHE A 107 -5.09 14.11 -17.00
CA PHE A 107 -6.16 14.51 -16.09
C PHE A 107 -6.37 13.50 -14.95
N ALA A 108 -6.36 12.20 -15.28
CA ALA A 108 -6.45 11.12 -14.29
C ALA A 108 -5.29 11.18 -13.29
N LYS A 109 -4.05 11.38 -13.74
CA LYS A 109 -2.89 11.53 -12.82
C LYS A 109 -3.07 12.72 -11.87
N SER A 110 -3.48 13.88 -12.38
CA SER A 110 -3.72 15.06 -11.55
C SER A 110 -4.80 14.83 -10.49
N MET A 111 -5.92 14.18 -10.87
CA MET A 111 -6.96 13.79 -9.91
C MET A 111 -6.45 12.78 -8.88
N GLY A 112 -5.65 11.79 -9.33
CA GLY A 112 -5.07 10.77 -8.46
C GLY A 112 -4.19 11.36 -7.36
N VAL A 113 -3.31 12.31 -7.71
CA VAL A 113 -2.47 13.04 -6.73
C VAL A 113 -3.34 13.77 -5.71
N LEU A 114 -4.37 14.47 -6.18
CA LEU A 114 -5.25 15.26 -5.33
C LEU A 114 -6.02 14.37 -4.32
N VAL A 115 -6.61 13.26 -4.78
CA VAL A 115 -7.36 12.36 -3.89
C VAL A 115 -6.47 11.42 -3.08
N GLY A 116 -5.25 11.14 -3.52
CA GLY A 116 -4.32 10.24 -2.83
C GLY A 116 -3.91 10.78 -1.47
N THR A 117 -3.61 12.09 -1.40
CA THR A 117 -3.30 12.78 -0.14
C THR A 117 -4.51 12.84 0.80
N LEU A 118 -5.70 13.12 0.26
CA LEU A 118 -6.95 13.05 1.03
C LEU A 118 -7.16 11.64 1.59
N GLY A 119 -6.93 10.63 0.76
CA GLY A 119 -7.06 9.24 1.14
C GLY A 119 -6.12 8.83 2.28
N THR A 120 -4.93 9.41 2.37
CA THR A 120 -4.04 9.19 3.53
C THR A 120 -4.70 9.62 4.84
N VAL A 121 -5.43 10.74 4.85
CA VAL A 121 -6.18 11.18 6.04
C VAL A 121 -7.28 10.17 6.39
N LEU A 122 -8.02 9.68 5.38
CA LEU A 122 -9.05 8.65 5.57
C LEU A 122 -8.48 7.31 6.06
N PHE A 123 -7.31 6.93 5.55
CA PHE A 123 -6.57 5.75 5.98
C PHE A 123 -6.17 5.88 7.45
N TYR A 124 -5.55 7.00 7.85
CA TYR A 124 -5.17 7.21 9.24
C TYR A 124 -6.39 7.32 10.16
N GLY A 125 -7.51 7.90 9.73
CA GLY A 125 -8.76 7.88 10.48
C GLY A 125 -9.25 6.46 10.77
N THR A 126 -9.18 5.59 9.74
CA THR A 126 -9.50 4.16 9.87
C THR A 126 -8.55 3.47 10.86
N ALA A 127 -7.25 3.72 10.73
CA ALA A 127 -6.22 3.15 11.61
C ALA A 127 -6.42 3.59 13.07
N THR A 128 -6.66 4.88 13.31
CA THR A 128 -6.91 5.44 14.64
C THR A 128 -8.15 4.82 15.28
N MET A 129 -9.24 4.66 14.54
CA MET A 129 -10.43 4.00 15.09
C MET A 129 -10.20 2.52 15.37
N ASN A 130 -9.43 1.83 14.52
CA ASN A 130 -9.07 0.44 14.76
C ASN A 130 -8.20 0.24 16.01
N LEU A 131 -7.41 1.23 16.44
CA LEU A 131 -6.70 1.18 17.72
C LEU A 131 -7.65 1.10 18.92
N VAL A 132 -8.82 1.76 18.84
CA VAL A 132 -9.85 1.67 19.89
C VAL A 132 -10.35 0.23 20.02
N TRP A 133 -10.63 -0.43 18.89
CA TRP A 133 -11.06 -1.82 18.87
C TRP A 133 -9.97 -2.76 19.39
N GLN A 134 -8.72 -2.52 19.00
CA GLN A 134 -7.58 -3.31 19.47
C GLN A 134 -7.36 -3.19 20.98
N HIS A 135 -7.59 -2.01 21.57
CA HIS A 135 -7.54 -1.86 23.03
C HIS A 135 -8.61 -2.71 23.75
N MET A 136 -9.81 -2.80 23.18
CA MET A 136 -10.85 -3.71 23.68
C MET A 136 -10.43 -5.19 23.55
N GLY A 137 -9.76 -5.54 22.44
CA GLY A 137 -9.20 -6.87 22.22
C GLY A 137 -8.18 -7.26 23.28
N TRP A 138 -7.22 -6.39 23.58
CA TRP A 138 -6.22 -6.63 24.63
C TRP A 138 -6.85 -6.89 25.99
N LYS A 139 -7.85 -6.09 26.37
CA LYS A 139 -8.59 -6.30 27.63
C LYS A 139 -9.33 -7.64 27.65
N ALA A 140 -9.88 -8.08 26.51
CA ALA A 140 -10.52 -9.39 26.40
C ALA A 140 -9.50 -10.54 26.54
N VAL A 141 -8.27 -10.38 26.03
CA VAL A 141 -7.19 -11.36 26.23
C VAL A 141 -6.82 -11.48 27.70
N GLU A 142 -6.63 -10.35 28.39
CA GLU A 142 -6.32 -10.33 29.83
C GLU A 142 -7.39 -11.01 30.69
N GLN A 143 -8.65 -10.95 30.25
CA GLN A 143 -9.80 -11.56 30.91
C GLN A 143 -10.07 -13.02 30.47
N GLY A 144 -9.28 -13.55 29.54
CA GLY A 144 -9.45 -14.91 28.99
C GLY A 144 -10.68 -15.07 28.07
N GLU A 145 -11.28 -13.97 27.62
CA GLU A 145 -12.51 -13.95 26.81
C GLU A 145 -12.21 -13.99 25.30
N TYR A 146 -11.49 -15.02 24.85
CA TYR A 146 -11.02 -15.12 23.46
C TYR A 146 -12.12 -15.06 22.39
N LYS A 147 -13.38 -15.42 22.74
CA LYS A 147 -14.51 -15.29 21.81
C LYS A 147 -14.79 -13.85 21.38
N LYS A 148 -14.47 -12.86 22.22
CA LYS A 148 -14.65 -11.44 21.89
C LYS A 148 -13.66 -10.96 20.82
N LEU A 149 -12.52 -11.65 20.65
CA LEU A 149 -11.53 -11.33 19.62
C LEU A 149 -12.11 -11.46 18.22
N TYR A 150 -12.97 -12.45 17.96
CA TYR A 150 -13.67 -12.54 16.68
C TYR A 150 -14.44 -11.27 16.35
N ALA A 151 -15.07 -10.62 17.33
CA ALA A 151 -15.77 -9.38 17.08
C ALA A 151 -14.83 -8.19 16.85
N VAL A 152 -13.73 -8.13 17.60
CA VAL A 152 -12.69 -7.10 17.45
C VAL A 152 -11.98 -7.20 16.10
N ASP A 153 -11.79 -8.40 15.58
CA ASP A 153 -11.07 -8.62 14.33
C ASP A 153 -11.98 -8.62 13.10
N TRP A 154 -13.21 -9.14 13.21
CA TRP A 154 -14.09 -9.32 12.05
C TRP A 154 -15.24 -8.32 11.93
N TYR A 155 -15.74 -7.75 13.03
CA TYR A 155 -16.96 -6.93 12.99
C TYR A 155 -16.70 -5.44 13.29
N LEU A 156 -16.00 -5.12 14.37
CA LEU A 156 -15.73 -3.72 14.75
C LEU A 156 -14.98 -2.93 13.66
N PRO A 157 -14.00 -3.51 12.94
CA PRO A 157 -13.32 -2.80 11.85
C PRO A 157 -14.26 -2.42 10.70
N TRP A 158 -15.40 -3.10 10.51
CA TRP A 158 -16.40 -2.69 9.51
C TRP A 158 -16.96 -1.30 9.81
N VAL A 159 -17.11 -0.95 11.08
CA VAL A 159 -17.58 0.37 11.48
C VAL A 159 -16.55 1.44 11.08
N SER A 160 -15.26 1.16 11.27
CA SER A 160 -14.17 2.04 10.82
C SER A 160 -14.19 2.24 9.31
N HIS A 161 -14.26 1.15 8.56
CA HIS A 161 -14.28 1.20 7.10
C HIS A 161 -15.55 1.86 6.57
N PHE A 162 -16.70 1.66 7.22
CA PHE A 162 -17.93 2.34 6.85
C PHE A 162 -17.81 3.86 7.02
N LEU A 163 -17.30 4.31 8.16
CA LEU A 163 -17.20 5.75 8.48
C LEU A 163 -16.12 6.47 7.67
N PHE A 164 -14.98 5.83 7.44
CA PHE A 164 -13.81 6.47 6.82
C PHE A 164 -13.53 6.02 5.38
N SER A 165 -14.17 4.96 4.87
CA SER A 165 -14.04 4.54 3.45
C SER A 165 -15.37 4.67 2.70
N PHE A 166 -16.45 4.04 3.18
CA PHE A 166 -17.73 4.03 2.48
C PHE A 166 -18.36 5.42 2.40
N LEU A 167 -18.59 6.09 3.54
CA LEU A 167 -19.27 7.39 3.56
C LEU A 167 -18.50 8.47 2.79
N PRO A 168 -17.17 8.63 2.95
CA PRO A 168 -16.43 9.62 2.18
C PRO A 168 -16.48 9.31 0.68
N THR A 169 -16.32 8.04 0.28
CA THR A 169 -16.40 7.67 -1.15
C THR A 169 -17.77 7.96 -1.74
N LEU A 170 -18.84 7.61 -1.01
CA LEU A 170 -20.22 7.88 -1.41
C LEU A 170 -20.46 9.38 -1.65
N ILE A 171 -20.09 10.21 -0.67
CA ILE A 171 -20.30 11.67 -0.71
C ILE A 171 -19.45 12.29 -1.82
N LEU A 172 -18.16 11.98 -1.85
CA LEU A 172 -17.21 12.58 -2.80
C LEU A 172 -17.54 12.20 -4.25
N CYS A 173 -17.89 10.94 -4.52
CA CYS A 173 -18.30 10.53 -5.86
C CYS A 173 -19.63 11.16 -6.27
N ARG A 174 -20.58 11.32 -5.33
CA ARG A 174 -21.90 11.86 -5.66
C ARG A 174 -21.89 13.35 -5.97
N TYR A 175 -21.15 14.11 -5.17
CA TYR A 175 -21.07 15.57 -5.27
C TYR A 175 -19.89 16.06 -6.12
N GLY A 176 -18.98 15.17 -6.51
CA GLY A 176 -17.97 15.48 -7.49
C GLY A 176 -16.80 16.32 -6.94
N ALA A 177 -16.17 17.06 -7.85
CA ALA A 177 -15.00 17.90 -7.55
C ALA A 177 -15.28 18.98 -6.48
N ASP A 178 -16.50 19.49 -6.40
CA ASP A 178 -16.90 20.48 -5.40
C ASP A 178 -16.81 19.91 -3.98
N ALA A 179 -17.20 18.65 -3.78
CA ALA A 179 -17.07 18.01 -2.47
C ALA A 179 -15.62 17.70 -2.11
N VAL A 180 -14.78 17.36 -3.10
CA VAL A 180 -13.34 17.19 -2.84
C VAL A 180 -12.69 18.51 -2.44
N THR A 181 -13.08 19.60 -3.11
CA THR A 181 -12.59 20.95 -2.79
C THR A 181 -13.10 21.39 -1.42
N ALA A 182 -14.39 21.24 -1.13
CA ALA A 182 -14.97 21.57 0.17
C ALA A 182 -14.34 20.75 1.32
N LEU A 183 -14.04 19.47 1.08
CA LEU A 183 -13.37 18.64 2.08
C LEU A 183 -11.92 19.09 2.30
N LYS A 184 -11.21 19.50 1.24
CA LYS A 184 -9.87 20.09 1.35
C LYS A 184 -9.89 21.42 2.11
N ASP A 185 -10.92 22.24 1.91
CA ASP A 185 -11.06 23.51 2.62
C ASP A 185 -11.43 23.30 4.09
N ALA A 186 -12.25 22.29 4.39
CA ALA A 186 -12.58 21.89 5.76
C ALA A 186 -11.41 21.22 6.49
N LEU A 187 -10.52 20.54 5.75
CA LEU A 187 -9.31 19.89 6.25
C LEU A 187 -8.08 20.50 5.57
N PRO A 188 -7.71 21.75 5.90
CA PRO A 188 -6.57 22.41 5.27
C PRO A 188 -5.31 21.60 5.56
N MET A 189 -4.70 21.08 4.50
CA MET A 189 -3.49 20.26 4.57
C MET A 189 -2.31 21.01 5.23
N ASP A 190 -2.33 22.34 5.14
CA ASP A 190 -1.35 23.23 5.78
C ASP A 190 -1.68 23.57 7.25
N GLY A 191 -2.83 23.10 7.74
CA GLY A 191 -3.27 23.28 9.12
C GLY A 191 -2.42 22.47 10.10
N LEU A 192 -2.38 22.91 11.36
CA LEU A 192 -1.61 22.25 12.42
C LEU A 192 -1.95 20.75 12.60
N PRO A 193 -3.24 20.32 12.55
CA PRO A 193 -3.58 18.90 12.68
C PRO A 193 -3.02 18.04 11.55
N MET A 194 -3.13 18.51 10.30
CA MET A 194 -2.62 17.79 9.13
C MET A 194 -1.10 17.77 9.13
N LYS A 195 -0.44 18.92 9.35
CA LYS A 195 1.02 18.98 9.51
C LYS A 195 1.52 18.01 10.58
N THR A 196 0.85 17.93 11.71
CA THR A 196 1.19 16.99 12.79
C THR A 196 1.01 15.54 12.33
N LEU A 197 -0.14 15.21 11.72
CA LEU A 197 -0.43 13.87 11.22
C LEU A 197 0.60 13.40 10.18
N PHE A 198 0.94 14.24 9.21
CA PHE A 198 1.92 13.90 8.16
C PHE A 198 3.36 13.88 8.70
N THR A 199 3.71 14.77 9.63
CA THR A 199 5.06 14.77 10.24
C THR A 199 5.28 13.52 11.07
N VAL A 200 4.34 13.16 11.95
CA VAL A 200 4.42 11.93 12.74
C VAL A 200 4.31 10.70 11.83
N GLY A 201 3.43 10.74 10.83
CA GLY A 201 3.30 9.70 9.82
C GLY A 201 4.62 9.44 9.10
N SER A 202 5.39 10.49 8.75
CA SER A 202 6.69 10.36 8.08
C SER A 202 7.77 9.63 8.89
N LEU A 203 7.55 9.42 10.20
CA LEU A 203 8.47 8.67 11.06
C LEU A 203 8.18 7.16 11.10
N LEU A 204 6.95 6.71 10.76
CA LEU A 204 6.66 5.26 10.77
C LEU A 204 7.45 4.44 9.73
N PRO A 205 7.98 4.94 8.58
CA PRO A 205 8.79 4.11 7.69
C PRO A 205 10.10 3.74 8.37
N CYS A 206 10.67 4.63 9.17
CA CYS A 206 11.87 4.35 9.97
C CYS A 206 11.62 3.21 10.96
N VAL A 207 10.45 3.20 11.61
CA VAL A 207 10.04 2.09 12.50
C VAL A 207 9.90 0.79 11.72
N GLY A 208 9.28 0.84 10.54
CA GLY A 208 9.14 -0.31 9.65
C GLY A 208 10.47 -0.90 9.20
N ILE A 209 11.39 -0.06 8.73
CA ILE A 209 12.74 -0.45 8.33
C ILE A 209 13.47 -1.05 9.53
N ALA A 210 13.37 -0.45 10.71
CA ALA A 210 13.99 -0.98 11.92
C ALA A 210 13.46 -2.37 12.31
N ILE A 211 12.15 -2.61 12.19
CA ILE A 211 11.56 -3.94 12.46
C ILE A 211 12.05 -4.97 11.43
N LEU A 212 12.08 -4.62 10.15
CA LEU A 212 12.59 -5.52 9.10
C LEU A 212 14.08 -5.84 9.30
N LEU A 213 14.89 -4.83 9.62
CA LEU A 213 16.30 -5.04 9.94
C LEU A 213 16.46 -5.93 11.17
N LYS A 214 15.66 -5.73 12.22
CA LYS A 214 15.67 -6.60 13.40
C LYS A 214 15.32 -8.07 13.06
N GLN A 215 14.52 -8.30 12.02
CA GLN A 215 14.15 -9.65 11.58
C GLN A 215 15.20 -10.30 10.66
N ILE A 216 15.90 -9.51 9.84
CA ILE A 216 16.82 -10.01 8.81
C ILE A 216 18.27 -10.06 9.31
N VAL A 217 18.67 -9.13 10.18
CA VAL A 217 20.05 -9.03 10.68
C VAL A 217 20.27 -10.07 11.77
N GLU A 218 21.12 -11.04 11.51
CA GLU A 218 21.58 -12.02 12.50
C GLU A 218 22.93 -11.60 13.10
N LYS A 219 23.78 -10.97 12.28
CA LYS A 219 25.15 -10.55 12.65
C LYS A 219 25.35 -9.08 12.31
N VAL A 220 26.27 -8.43 13.06
CA VAL A 220 26.64 -7.03 12.81
C VAL A 220 27.10 -6.81 11.36
N THR A 221 27.70 -7.81 10.73
CA THR A 221 28.13 -7.77 9.32
C THR A 221 26.98 -7.66 8.33
N ASP A 222 25.76 -8.07 8.68
CA ASP A 222 24.60 -8.03 7.78
C ASP A 222 24.09 -6.59 7.58
N PHE A 223 24.54 -5.65 8.43
CA PHE A 223 24.33 -4.23 8.20
C PHE A 223 25.15 -3.68 7.03
N VAL A 224 26.27 -4.31 6.67
CA VAL A 224 27.13 -3.84 5.58
C VAL A 224 26.38 -3.79 4.24
N PRO A 225 25.76 -4.88 3.74
CA PRO A 225 25.00 -4.81 2.48
C PRO A 225 23.82 -3.84 2.55
N PHE A 226 23.20 -3.66 3.73
CA PHE A 226 22.14 -2.67 3.91
C PHE A 226 22.66 -1.23 3.74
N PHE A 227 23.73 -0.83 4.43
CA PHE A 227 24.29 0.52 4.34
C PHE A 227 24.90 0.81 2.97
N VAL A 228 25.54 -0.19 2.35
CA VAL A 228 26.05 -0.09 0.97
C VAL A 228 24.89 0.12 0.00
N GLY A 229 23.85 -0.71 0.08
CA GLY A 229 22.65 -0.58 -0.77
C GLY A 229 21.93 0.75 -0.58
N PHE A 230 21.76 1.21 0.67
CA PHE A 230 21.17 2.49 1.01
C PHE A 230 21.95 3.66 0.39
N THR A 231 23.26 3.68 0.59
CA THR A 231 24.15 4.72 0.06
C THR A 231 24.13 4.71 -1.46
N LEU A 232 24.22 3.53 -2.09
CA LEU A 232 24.22 3.36 -3.54
C LEU A 232 22.90 3.83 -4.16
N ALA A 233 21.76 3.44 -3.59
CA ALA A 233 20.45 3.86 -4.06
C ALA A 233 20.28 5.39 -4.00
N ALA A 234 20.70 6.01 -2.89
CA ALA A 234 20.65 7.46 -2.71
C ALA A 234 21.61 8.21 -3.66
N SER A 235 22.83 7.70 -3.84
CA SER A 235 23.88 8.34 -4.65
C SER A 235 23.55 8.34 -6.14
N LEU A 236 22.96 7.24 -6.63
CA LEU A 236 22.64 7.04 -8.04
C LEU A 236 21.19 7.42 -8.39
N GLY A 237 20.38 7.83 -7.40
CA GLY A 237 18.97 8.15 -7.61
C GLY A 237 18.14 6.96 -8.07
N LEU A 238 18.47 5.74 -7.62
CA LEU A 238 17.75 4.54 -8.01
C LEU A 238 16.35 4.54 -7.41
N ASN A 239 15.34 4.27 -8.24
CA ASN A 239 13.99 4.00 -7.75
C ASN A 239 13.89 2.59 -7.16
N LEU A 240 12.74 2.25 -6.55
CA LEU A 240 12.53 0.95 -5.89
C LEU A 240 12.71 -0.23 -6.87
N VAL A 241 12.27 -0.08 -8.13
CA VAL A 241 12.38 -1.13 -9.15
C VAL A 241 13.83 -1.34 -9.55
N SER A 242 14.56 -0.27 -9.86
CA SER A 242 15.99 -0.33 -10.18
C SER A 242 16.80 -0.89 -9.01
N SER A 243 16.48 -0.50 -7.77
CA SER A 243 17.10 -1.02 -6.57
C SER A 243 16.86 -2.53 -6.40
N ALA A 244 15.66 -3.01 -6.72
CA ALA A 244 15.35 -4.44 -6.69
C ALA A 244 16.21 -5.23 -7.70
N VAL A 245 16.31 -4.75 -8.94
CA VAL A 245 17.13 -5.39 -9.99
C VAL A 245 18.61 -5.44 -9.59
N VAL A 246 19.15 -4.32 -9.10
CA VAL A 246 20.55 -4.27 -8.63
C VAL A 246 20.75 -5.22 -7.43
N SER A 247 19.84 -5.20 -6.46
CA SER A 247 19.91 -6.08 -5.29
C SER A 247 19.84 -7.56 -5.65
N LEU A 248 19.10 -7.92 -6.70
CA LEU A 248 18.97 -9.30 -7.17
C LEU A 248 20.30 -9.84 -7.68
N ILE A 249 21.10 -9.02 -8.37
CA ILE A 249 22.44 -9.42 -8.84
C ILE A 249 23.33 -9.74 -7.63
N PHE A 250 23.37 -8.86 -6.63
CA PHE A 250 24.14 -9.11 -5.42
C PHE A 250 23.64 -10.32 -4.63
N ALA A 251 22.32 -10.51 -4.53
CA ALA A 251 21.72 -11.66 -3.86
C ALA A 251 22.11 -12.99 -4.54
N LEU A 252 22.06 -13.05 -5.88
CA LEU A 252 22.48 -14.24 -6.63
C LEU A 252 23.98 -14.53 -6.45
N LEU A 253 24.83 -13.51 -6.54
CA LEU A 253 26.27 -13.68 -6.30
C LEU A 253 26.55 -14.17 -4.87
N PHE A 254 25.88 -13.60 -3.86
CA PHE A 254 26.04 -14.02 -2.47
C PHE A 254 25.55 -15.46 -2.25
N TYR A 255 24.44 -15.83 -2.89
CA TYR A 255 23.91 -17.20 -2.87
C TYR A 255 24.88 -18.19 -3.50
N GLU A 256 25.40 -17.92 -4.70
CA GLU A 256 26.38 -18.79 -5.37
C GLU A 256 27.66 -18.96 -4.54
N VAL A 257 28.17 -17.88 -3.96
CA VAL A 257 29.36 -17.94 -3.08
C VAL A 257 29.07 -18.77 -1.82
N GLN A 258 27.89 -18.62 -1.22
CA GLN A 258 27.50 -19.39 -0.04
C GLN A 258 27.32 -20.88 -0.38
N MET A 259 26.71 -21.19 -1.52
CA MET A 259 26.56 -22.56 -2.01
C MET A 259 27.92 -23.20 -2.32
N ALA A 260 28.83 -22.48 -2.96
CA ALA A 260 30.20 -22.96 -3.21
C ALA A 260 30.96 -23.24 -1.91
N LYS A 261 30.81 -22.39 -0.88
CA LYS A 261 31.40 -22.63 0.45
C LYS A 261 30.81 -23.87 1.11
N ASN A 262 29.50 -24.07 1.03
CA ASN A 262 28.84 -25.24 1.60
C ASN A 262 29.30 -26.54 0.91
N VAL A 263 29.41 -26.55 -0.43
CA VAL A 263 29.94 -27.70 -1.19
C VAL A 263 31.38 -28.00 -0.79
N LYS A 264 32.22 -26.97 -0.66
CA LYS A 264 33.62 -27.14 -0.26
C LYS A 264 33.75 -27.64 1.18
N ALA A 265 32.90 -27.17 2.10
CA ALA A 265 32.87 -27.66 3.47
C ALA A 265 32.42 -29.13 3.55
N SER A 266 31.43 -29.54 2.75
CA SER A 266 31.03 -30.95 2.64
C SER A 266 32.12 -31.83 2.03
N ALA A 267 32.90 -31.33 1.06
CA ALA A 267 34.01 -32.09 0.48
C ALA A 267 35.17 -32.29 1.48
N VAL A 268 35.48 -31.27 2.29
CA VAL A 268 36.51 -31.37 3.35
C VAL A 268 36.05 -32.31 4.46
N ALA A 269 34.77 -32.26 4.85
CA ALA A 269 34.21 -33.17 5.85
C ALA A 269 34.11 -34.63 5.38
N VAL A 270 34.29 -34.93 4.09
CA VAL A 270 34.41 -36.31 3.58
C VAL A 270 35.88 -36.73 3.46
N GLY A 271 36.79 -35.79 3.16
CA GLY A 271 38.24 -36.07 3.13
C GLY A 271 38.86 -36.31 4.51
N ASP A 272 38.32 -35.70 5.57
CA ASP A 272 38.78 -35.88 6.96
C ASP A 272 38.45 -37.28 7.53
N PHE A 273 37.56 -38.05 6.89
CA PHE A 273 37.28 -39.45 7.27
C PHE A 273 38.19 -40.47 6.56
N ASP A 274 38.86 -40.09 5.46
CA ASP A 274 39.72 -41.01 4.69
C ASP A 274 41.21 -40.91 5.11
N ASP A 275 41.64 -39.86 5.82
CA ASP A 275 43.06 -39.66 6.23
C ASP A 275 43.42 -40.30 7.59
N ASP A 276 42.44 -40.75 8.39
CA ASP A 276 42.68 -41.35 9.73
C ASP A 276 42.87 -42.89 9.71
N ASP A 277 42.72 -43.56 8.56
CA ASP A 277 42.77 -45.04 8.43
C ASP A 277 44.09 -45.59 7.83
N GLU A 278 45.09 -44.76 7.49
CA GLU A 278 46.35 -45.22 6.83
C GLU A 278 47.64 -45.17 7.70
N GLU A 279 47.60 -44.85 9.00
CA GLU A 279 48.80 -44.80 9.88
C GLU A 279 48.97 -45.98 10.87
N ASP A 280 48.47 -47.19 10.59
CA ASP A 280 48.82 -48.40 11.36
C ASP A 280 49.00 -49.64 10.44
N ILE A 281 50.19 -49.80 9.83
CA ILE A 281 50.67 -51.07 9.24
C ILE A 281 52.06 -51.42 9.80
#